data_AF-A0A376FKN2-F1
#
_entry.id   AF-A0A376FKN2-F1
#
_cell.length_a   1.000
_cell.length_b   1.000
_cell.length_c   1.000
_cell.angle_alpha   90.00
_cell.angle_beta   90.00
_cell.angle_gamma   90.00
#
_symmetry.space_group_name_H-M   'P 1'
#
loop_
_entity.id
_entity.type
_entity.pdbx_description
1 polymer ?
#
loop_
_entity_poly.entity_id
_entity_poly.type
_entity_poly.pdbx_seq_one_letter_code
_entity_poly.pdbx_strand_id
1 'polypeptide(L)' 'MGIDRLAAFRDVDVLCFDHGNERDMQTLMATPLWQAMPFVRERRFQRVPAVWFYGATLSAMHFARVLDNALGGKA' A
#
# COMPACT_ATOMS: atom_id res chain seq x y z
N MET A 1 -11.19 -9.46 0.80
CA MET A 1 -11.60 -8.37 1.72
C MET A 1 -12.32 -7.32 0.88
N GLY A 2 -13.47 -6.80 1.32
CA GLY A 2 -14.09 -5.67 0.64
C GLY A 2 -13.36 -4.37 0.97
N ILE A 3 -13.35 -3.40 0.04
CA ILE A 3 -12.67 -2.10 0.18
C ILE A 3 -13.19 -1.34 1.42
N ASP A 4 -14.47 -1.47 1.74
CA ASP A 4 -15.11 -0.87 2.93
C ASP A 4 -14.46 -1.33 4.25
N ARG A 5 -14.01 -2.59 4.34
CA ARG A 5 -13.34 -3.08 5.55
C ARG A 5 -11.99 -2.40 5.80
N LEU A 6 -11.37 -1.80 4.78
CA LEU A 6 -10.14 -1.05 4.97
C LEU A 6 -10.39 0.22 5.80
N ALA A 7 -11.60 0.79 5.77
CA ALA A 7 -11.94 1.99 6.53
C ALA A 7 -11.92 1.76 8.06
N ALA A 8 -11.95 0.51 8.52
CA ALA A 8 -11.79 0.19 9.94
C ALA A 8 -10.38 0.52 10.47
N PHE A 9 -9.37 0.52 9.59
CA PHE A 9 -8.01 0.86 9.96
C PHE A 9 -7.81 2.39 9.88
N ARG A 10 -7.49 2.99 11.04
CA ARG A 10 -7.34 4.45 11.16
C ARG A 10 -5.87 4.84 11.23
N ASP A 11 -5.20 4.41 12.28
CA ASP A 11 -3.84 4.82 12.61
C ASP A 11 -2.79 3.82 12.08
N VAL A 12 -2.85 3.50 10.77
CA VAL A 12 -1.92 2.53 10.15
C VAL A 12 -1.28 3.07 8.87
N ASP A 13 -0.04 2.68 8.63
CA ASP A 13 0.61 2.86 7.33
C ASP A 13 0.24 1.70 6.40
N VAL A 14 -0.28 2.06 5.22
CA VAL A 14 -0.77 1.11 4.22
C VAL A 14 0.17 1.14 3.02
N LEU A 15 0.85 0.01 2.79
CA LEU A 15 1.68 -0.19 1.61
C LEU A 15 0.92 -1.04 0.59
N CYS A 16 0.77 -0.52 -0.63
CA CYS A 16 0.17 -1.22 -1.76
C CYS A 16 1.25 -1.56 -2.79
N PHE A 17 1.49 -2.86 -3.00
CA PHE A 17 2.47 -3.33 -3.96
C PHE A 17 1.90 -3.23 -5.38
N ASP A 18 2.56 -2.43 -6.20
CA ASP A 18 2.27 -2.32 -7.63
C ASP A 18 2.55 -3.65 -8.34
N HIS A 19 1.76 -3.97 -9.35
CA HIS A 19 1.96 -5.15 -10.20
C HIS A 19 1.52 -4.89 -11.65
N GLY A 20 1.66 -3.63 -12.10
CA GLY A 20 1.24 -3.21 -13.44
C GLY A 20 -0.25 -2.86 -13.53
N ASN A 21 -0.87 -2.56 -12.39
CA ASN A 21 -2.31 -2.32 -12.25
C ASN A 21 -2.63 -0.82 -12.13
N GLU A 22 -1.84 0.03 -12.79
CA GLU A 22 -1.95 1.50 -12.71
C GLU A 22 -3.37 2.01 -13.03
N ARG A 23 -4.00 1.46 -14.07
CA ARG A 23 -5.37 1.87 -14.48
C ARG A 23 -6.41 1.50 -13.43
N ASP A 24 -6.32 0.30 -12.86
CA ASP A 24 -7.24 -0.15 -11.82
C ASP A 24 -7.06 0.67 -10.54
N MET A 25 -5.82 1.02 -10.20
CA MET A 25 -5.51 1.90 -9.08
C MET A 25 -6.06 3.31 -9.30
N GLN A 26 -5.98 3.86 -10.50
CA GLN A 26 -6.57 5.16 -10.80
C GLN A 26 -8.10 5.15 -10.64
N THR A 27 -8.77 4.10 -11.14
CA THR A 27 -10.21 3.93 -10.95
C THR A 27 -10.57 3.80 -9.47
N LEU A 28 -9.83 2.99 -8.72
CA LEU A 28 -10.04 2.82 -7.28
C LEU A 28 -9.85 4.13 -6.52
N MET A 29 -8.75 4.84 -6.78
CA MET A 29 -8.40 6.10 -6.10
C MET A 29 -9.35 7.26 -6.46
N ALA A 30 -10.04 7.17 -7.59
CA ALA A 30 -11.09 8.11 -7.98
C ALA A 30 -12.42 7.87 -7.25
N THR A 31 -12.61 6.72 -6.59
CA THR A 31 -13.87 6.44 -5.88
C THR A 31 -13.99 7.30 -4.60
N PRO A 32 -15.19 7.82 -4.29
CA PRO A 32 -15.41 8.56 -3.04
C PRO A 32 -15.12 7.73 -1.79
N LEU A 33 -15.37 6.42 -1.85
CA LEU A 33 -15.07 5.50 -0.76
C LEU A 33 -13.57 5.48 -0.43
N TRP A 34 -12.72 5.41 -1.46
CA TRP A 34 -11.27 5.43 -1.27
C TRP A 34 -10.77 6.78 -0.74
N GLN A 35 -11.30 7.88 -1.27
CA GLN A 35 -10.94 9.23 -0.81
C GLN A 35 -11.39 9.50 0.63
N ALA A 36 -12.46 8.86 1.09
CA ALA A 36 -12.96 8.97 2.46
C ALA A 36 -12.15 8.16 3.48
N MET A 37 -11.23 7.29 3.03
CA MET A 37 -10.48 6.42 3.93
C MET A 37 -9.59 7.21 4.89
N PRO A 38 -9.55 6.85 6.19
CA PRO A 38 -8.79 7.59 7.20
C PRO A 38 -7.29 7.69 6.85
N PHE A 39 -6.67 6.54 6.52
CA PHE A 39 -5.25 6.47 6.18
C PHE A 39 -4.89 7.18 4.86
N VAL A 40 -5.84 7.32 3.92
CA VAL A 40 -5.64 8.09 2.68
C VAL A 40 -5.61 9.59 3.03
N ARG A 41 -6.54 10.04 3.86
CA ARG A 41 -6.61 11.43 4.32
C ARG A 41 -5.40 11.82 5.17
N GLU A 42 -4.89 10.90 5.98
CA GLU A 42 -3.70 11.08 6.81
C GLU A 42 -2.38 10.95 6.03
N ARG A 43 -2.41 10.76 4.70
CA ARG A 43 -1.23 10.54 3.83
C ARG A 43 -0.35 9.37 4.27
N ARG A 44 -0.98 8.32 4.79
CA ARG A 44 -0.35 7.07 5.23
C ARG A 44 -0.49 5.93 4.24
N PHE A 45 -1.12 6.20 3.10
CA PHE A 45 -1.14 5.30 1.95
C PHE A 45 0.06 5.56 1.06
N GLN A 46 0.82 4.50 0.73
CA GLN A 46 1.90 4.56 -0.24
C GLN A 46 1.82 3.37 -1.21
N ARG A 47 2.10 3.65 -2.48
CA ARG A 47 2.34 2.60 -3.48
C ARG A 47 3.82 2.30 -3.52
N VAL A 48 4.16 1.03 -3.50
CA VAL A 48 5.53 0.54 -3.46
C VAL A 48 5.78 -0.45 -4.60
N PRO A 49 7.04 -0.65 -5.03
CA PRO A 49 7.36 -1.60 -6.08
C PRO A 49 6.86 -3.01 -5.79
N ALA A 50 6.62 -3.78 -6.85
CA ALA A 50 6.21 -5.18 -6.74
C ALA A 50 7.18 -5.98 -5.86
N VAL A 51 6.62 -6.75 -4.92
CA VAL A 51 7.35 -7.72 -4.13
C VAL A 51 6.64 -9.05 -4.27
N TRP A 52 7.41 -10.11 -4.52
CA TRP A 52 6.86 -11.45 -4.67
C TRP A 52 6.53 -12.06 -3.30
N PHE A 53 5.24 -12.19 -2.98
CA PHE A 53 4.77 -12.64 -1.66
C PHE A 53 5.05 -14.12 -1.37
N TYR A 54 5.02 -14.97 -2.40
CA TYR A 54 5.18 -16.42 -2.29
C TYR A 54 6.58 -16.87 -2.68
N GLY A 55 7.58 -16.13 -2.23
CA GLY A 55 8.98 -16.32 -2.62
C GLY A 55 9.78 -17.07 -1.58
N ALA A 56 11.07 -16.75 -1.56
CA ALA A 56 12.02 -17.24 -0.56
C ALA A 56 12.86 -16.07 -0.03
N THR A 57 14.10 -16.33 0.36
CA THR A 57 14.99 -15.36 0.99
C THR A 57 15.26 -14.12 0.12
N LEU A 58 15.41 -14.28 -1.21
CA LEU A 58 15.60 -13.13 -2.11
C LEU A 58 14.40 -12.18 -2.12
N SER A 59 13.18 -12.72 -2.06
CA SER A 59 11.96 -11.92 -1.98
C SER A 59 11.86 -11.20 -0.64
N ALA A 60 12.30 -11.83 0.46
CA ALA A 60 12.36 -11.19 1.77
C ALA A 60 13.39 -10.04 1.80
N MET A 61 14.57 -10.21 1.18
CA MET A 61 15.56 -9.14 1.05
C MET A 61 15.08 -7.99 0.15
N HIS A 62 14.31 -8.31 -0.88
CA HIS A 62 13.67 -7.28 -1.72
C HIS A 62 12.58 -6.54 -0.95
N PHE A 63 11.74 -7.25 -0.20
CA PHE A 63 10.77 -6.65 0.70
C PHE A 63 11.42 -5.71 1.71
N ALA A 64 12.52 -6.13 2.37
CA ALA A 64 13.22 -5.29 3.34
C ALA A 64 13.71 -3.97 2.73
N ARG A 65 14.26 -4.01 1.51
CA ARG A 65 14.66 -2.79 0.78
C ARG A 65 13.46 -1.92 0.41
N VAL A 66 12.36 -2.52 -0.01
CA VAL A 66 11.13 -1.77 -0.33
C VAL A 66 10.55 -1.11 0.93
N LEU A 67 10.54 -1.84 2.05
CA LEU A 67 10.06 -1.37 3.34
C LEU A 67 10.92 -0.21 3.88
N ASP A 68 12.24 -0.35 3.80
CA ASP A 68 13.20 0.69 4.20
C ASP A 68 13.00 1.98 3.39
N ASN A 69 12.81 1.89 2.08
CA ASN A 69 12.53 3.07 1.25
C ASN A 69 11.17 3.72 1.56
N ALA A 70 10.16 2.94 1.93
CA ALA A 70 8.81 3.44 2.18
C ALA A 70 8.63 4.06 3.58
N LEU A 71 9.24 3.43 4.60
CA LEU A 71 9.04 3.76 6.01
C LEU A 71 10.33 4.08 6.77
N GLY A 72 11.51 3.70 6.27
CA GLY A 72 12.80 3.92 6.95
C GLY A 72 13.15 5.41 7.14
N GLY A 73 12.62 6.30 6.30
CA GLY A 73 12.75 7.76 6.47
C GLY A 73 11.76 8.39 7.46
N LYS A 74 10.86 7.61 8.07
CA LYS A 74 9.89 8.06 9.08
C LYS A 74 10.32 7.75 10.53
N ALA A 75 11.50 7.14 10.73
CA ALA A 75 12.04 6.79 12.04
C ALA A 75 12.75 7.97 12.72
#